data_AF-A0A3D0ZL01-F1
#
_entry.id   AF-A0A3D0ZL01-F1
#
_cell.length_a   1.000
_cell.length_b   1.000
_cell.length_c   1.000
_cell.angle_alpha   90.00
_cell.angle_beta   90.00
_cell.angle_gamma   90.00
#
_symmetry.space_group_name_H-M   'P 1'
#
loop_
_entity.id
_entity.type
_entity.pdbx_description
1 polymer ?
#
loop_
_entity_poly.entity_id
_entity_poly.type
_entity_poly.pdbx_seq_one_letter_code
_entity_poly.pdbx_strand_id
1 'polypeptide(L)'
;MPDTLAEEDIEIFADTAGTDPAVLFSAVYRTFSGAVLGYLRARGVDDPEAVTQDVFLAFFPKIDGLTGGLPGAKSLLFSIAHARMVDHYRRLERRPGLASYDPLQDS
;
A
#
# COMPACT_ATOMS: atom_id res chain seq x y z
N MET A 1 20.69 10.82 -4.13
CA MET A 1 20.52 11.30 -2.75
C MET A 1 19.04 11.30 -2.46
N PRO A 2 18.46 10.33 -1.73
CA PRO A 2 17.07 10.46 -1.30
C PRO A 2 17.01 11.51 -0.18
N ASP A 3 15.96 12.33 -0.22
CA ASP A 3 15.70 13.51 0.60
C ASP A 3 15.78 13.24 2.10
N THR A 4 16.87 13.70 2.74
CA THR A 4 17.00 13.80 4.20
C THR A 4 16.07 14.87 4.79
N LEU A 5 15.59 15.82 3.98
CA LEU A 5 14.64 16.86 4.40
C LEU A 5 13.27 16.31 4.80
N ALA A 6 12.89 15.13 4.30
CA ALA A 6 11.65 14.49 4.74
C ALA A 6 11.76 13.91 6.16
N GLU A 7 12.96 13.56 6.62
CA GLU A 7 13.18 12.88 7.90
C GLU A 7 13.09 13.86 9.09
N GLU A 8 13.46 15.13 8.91
CA GLU A 8 13.40 16.15 9.96
C GLU A 8 11.97 16.68 10.18
N ASP A 9 11.17 16.86 9.12
CA ASP A 9 9.76 17.24 9.23
C ASP A 9 8.93 16.15 9.92
N ILE A 10 9.33 14.88 9.77
CA ILE A 10 8.65 13.70 10.29
C ILE A 10 8.61 13.66 11.83
N GLU A 11 9.68 14.07 12.51
CA GLU A 11 9.72 14.08 13.98
C GLU A 11 8.83 15.17 14.58
N ILE A 12 8.76 16.34 13.94
CA ILE A 12 7.98 17.50 14.42
C ILE A 12 6.46 17.23 14.32
N PHE A 13 6.00 16.59 13.25
CA PHE A 13 4.58 16.28 13.09
C PHE A 13 4.09 15.12 13.98
N ALA A 14 4.98 14.19 14.33
CA ALA A 14 4.65 13.03 15.17
C ALA A 14 4.32 13.42 16.62
N ASP A 15 4.96 14.46 17.17
CA ASP A 15 4.70 14.95 18.53
C ASP A 15 3.30 15.62 18.65
N THR A 16 2.80 16.19 17.56
CA THR A 16 1.45 16.80 17.51
C THR A 16 0.35 15.79 17.16
N ALA A 17 0.69 14.69 16.48
CA ALA A 17 -0.27 13.67 16.01
C ALA A 17 -0.83 12.76 17.12
N GLY A 18 -0.39 12.92 18.37
CA GLY A 18 -0.71 12.03 19.50
C GLY A 18 -2.18 11.97 19.94
N THR A 19 -3.12 12.60 19.25
CA THR A 19 -4.54 12.65 19.69
C THR A 19 -5.58 12.29 18.61
N ASP A 20 -5.25 12.32 17.31
CA ASP A 20 -6.22 12.04 16.24
C ASP A 20 -5.67 11.04 15.19
N PRO A 21 -6.25 9.84 15.09
CA PRO A 21 -5.92 8.85 14.06
C PRO A 21 -5.99 9.38 12.62
N ALA A 22 -6.89 10.33 12.34
CA ALA A 22 -7.03 10.93 11.02
C ALA A 22 -5.84 11.84 10.65
N VAL A 23 -5.26 12.53 11.64
CA VAL A 23 -4.06 13.35 11.47
C VAL A 23 -2.87 12.46 11.20
N LEU A 24 -2.70 11.39 11.98
CA LEU A 24 -1.63 10.41 11.76
C LEU A 24 -1.75 9.73 10.40
N PHE A 25 -2.96 9.32 9.99
CA PHE A 25 -3.20 8.77 8.66
C PHE A 25 -2.79 9.75 7.56
N SER A 26 -3.20 11.01 7.68
CA SER A 26 -2.92 12.04 6.68
C SER A 26 -1.42 12.31 6.55
N ALA A 27 -0.69 12.32 7.67
CA ALA A 27 0.77 12.44 7.67
C ALA A 27 1.42 11.23 6.97
N VAL A 28 1.06 10.00 7.38
CA VAL A 28 1.58 8.77 6.76
C VAL A 28 1.28 8.73 5.27
N TYR A 29 0.07 9.10 4.85
CA TYR A 29 -0.32 9.11 3.45
C TYR A 29 0.52 10.09 2.63
N ARG A 30 0.70 11.33 3.10
CA ARG A 30 1.51 12.35 2.43
C ARG A 30 2.98 11.93 2.32
N THR A 31 3.53 11.34 3.38
CA THR A 31 4.93 10.93 3.43
C THR A 31 5.22 9.67 2.60
N PHE A 32 4.35 8.66 2.66
CA PHE A 32 4.67 7.33 2.11
C PHE A 32 3.95 6.96 0.82
N SER A 33 2.95 7.72 0.36
CA SER A 33 2.21 7.40 -0.87
C SER A 33 3.13 7.23 -2.08
N GLY A 34 4.05 8.18 -2.30
CA GLY A 34 5.03 8.11 -3.39
C GLY A 34 5.99 6.92 -3.25
N ALA A 35 6.43 6.61 -2.04
CA ALA A 35 7.34 5.49 -1.78
C ALA A 35 6.67 4.12 -2.02
N VAL A 36 5.42 3.96 -1.57
CA VAL A 36 4.63 2.74 -1.80
C VAL A 36 4.33 2.57 -3.29
N LEU A 37 3.93 3.63 -3.97
CA LEU A 37 3.68 3.61 -5.41
C LEU A 37 4.95 3.24 -6.19
N GLY A 38 6.09 3.86 -5.86
CA GLY A 38 7.38 3.55 -6.44
C GLY A 38 7.80 2.09 -6.21
N TYR A 39 7.58 1.56 -5.01
CA TYR A 39 7.84 0.15 -4.69
C TYR A 39 6.99 -0.80 -5.56
N LEU A 40 5.68 -0.55 -5.69
CA LEU A 40 4.78 -1.40 -6.47
C LEU A 40 5.09 -1.32 -7.97
N ARG A 41 5.40 -0.13 -8.49
CA ARG A 41 5.88 0.06 -9.88
C ARG A 41 7.16 -0.72 -10.13
N ALA A 42 8.14 -0.63 -9.24
CA ALA A 42 9.41 -1.37 -9.37
C ALA A 42 9.21 -2.90 -9.32
N ARG A 43 8.11 -3.37 -8.73
CA ARG A 43 7.73 -4.79 -8.68
C ARG A 43 6.94 -5.26 -9.90
N GLY A 44 6.49 -4.35 -10.77
CA GLY A 44 5.77 -4.69 -12.00
C GLY A 44 4.29 -5.02 -11.76
N VAL A 45 3.65 -4.37 -10.78
CA VAL A 45 2.20 -4.47 -10.60
C VAL A 45 1.50 -3.74 -11.77
N ASP A 46 0.49 -4.37 -12.36
CA ASP A 46 -0.20 -3.84 -13.56
C ASP A 46 -0.91 -2.50 -13.31
N ASP A 47 -1.53 -2.35 -12.14
CA ASP A 47 -2.19 -1.12 -11.68
C ASP A 47 -1.66 -0.74 -10.28
N PRO A 48 -0.47 -0.12 -10.22
CA PRO A 48 0.20 0.16 -8.95
C PRO A 48 -0.52 1.25 -8.15
N GLU A 49 -1.19 2.19 -8.81
CA GLU A 49 -2.01 3.24 -8.17
C GLU A 49 -3.20 2.64 -7.41
N ALA A 50 -3.95 1.72 -8.03
CA ALA A 50 -5.06 1.05 -7.36
C ALA A 50 -4.57 0.22 -6.17
N VAL A 51 -3.45 -0.51 -6.33
CA VAL A 51 -2.88 -1.28 -5.22
C VAL A 51 -2.36 -0.37 -4.11
N THR A 52 -1.77 0.79 -4.42
CA THR A 52 -1.43 1.80 -3.42
C THR A 52 -2.66 2.23 -2.62
N GLN A 53 -3.78 2.51 -3.29
CA GLN A 53 -5.01 2.88 -2.59
C GLN A 53 -5.53 1.76 -1.67
N ASP A 54 -5.53 0.51 -2.14
CA ASP A 54 -5.88 -0.67 -1.33
C ASP A 54 -5.01 -0.82 -0.08
N VAL A 55 -3.71 -0.49 -0.19
CA VAL A 55 -2.77 -0.53 0.94
C VAL A 55 -3.17 0.47 2.01
N PHE A 56 -3.45 1.72 1.63
CA PHE A 56 -3.85 2.75 2.59
C PHE A 56 -5.22 2.48 3.21
N LEU A 57 -6.18 1.95 2.43
CA LEU A 57 -7.48 1.52 2.95
C LEU A 57 -7.34 0.38 3.96
N ALA A 58 -6.42 -0.55 3.73
CA ALA A 58 -6.14 -1.64 4.67
C ALA A 58 -5.33 -1.20 5.90
N PHE A 59 -4.57 -0.10 5.77
CA PHE A 59 -3.80 0.49 6.85
C PHE A 59 -4.68 1.31 7.80
N PHE A 60 -5.63 2.09 7.28
CA PHE A 60 -6.51 2.97 8.05
C PHE A 60 -7.09 2.35 9.35
N PRO A 61 -7.74 1.16 9.32
CA PRO A 61 -8.31 0.57 10.54
C PRO A 61 -7.27 0.06 11.54
N LYS A 62 -5.98 0.01 11.18
CA LYS A 62 -4.88 -0.46 12.03
C LYS A 62 -4.15 0.68 12.76
N ILE A 63 -4.54 1.92 12.49
CA ILE A 63 -3.87 3.12 13.03
C ILE A 63 -4.10 3.26 14.52
N ASP A 64 -5.32 3.00 14.99
CA ASP A 64 -5.70 3.11 16.41
C ASP A 64 -4.90 2.16 17.32
N GLY A 65 -4.42 1.03 16.77
CA GLY A 65 -3.62 0.05 17.48
C GLY A 65 -2.11 0.18 17.25
N LEU A 66 -1.67 1.20 16.52
CA LEU A 66 -0.28 1.32 16.13
C LEU A 66 0.59 1.74 17.31
N THR A 67 1.55 0.87 17.65
CA THR A 67 2.60 1.17 18.62
C THR A 67 3.92 1.41 17.89
N GLY A 68 4.72 2.39 18.34
CA GLY A 68 6.02 2.70 17.74
C GLY A 68 6.03 3.80 16.67
N GLY A 69 4.99 4.65 16.62
CA GLY A 69 4.98 5.89 15.85
C GLY A 69 5.18 5.69 14.34
N LEU A 70 5.81 6.67 13.69
CA LEU A 70 5.99 6.65 12.23
C LEU A 70 6.89 5.50 11.71
N PRO A 71 7.98 5.09 12.41
CA PRO A 71 8.75 3.91 12.02
C PRO A 71 7.91 2.62 12.05
N GLY A 72 7.06 2.46 13.07
CA GLY A 72 6.08 1.37 13.16
C GLY A 72 5.06 1.42 12.01
N ALA A 73 4.54 2.62 11.71
CA ALA A 73 3.61 2.85 10.61
C ALA A 73 4.23 2.42 9.28
N LYS A 74 5.48 2.84 9.00
CA LYS A 74 6.22 2.50 7.79
C LYS A 74 6.36 0.97 7.64
N SER A 75 6.83 0.29 8.68
CA SER A 75 7.01 -1.17 8.65
C SER A 75 5.70 -1.90 8.36
N LEU A 76 4.62 -1.51 9.04
CA LEU A 76 3.30 -2.09 8.82
C LEU A 76 2.78 -1.80 7.40
N LEU A 77 2.93 -0.57 6.92
CA LEU A 77 2.48 -0.14 5.60
C LEU A 77 3.16 -0.94 4.48
N PHE A 78 4.49 -1.11 4.54
CA PHE A 78 5.22 -1.94 3.56
C PHE A 78 4.89 -3.43 3.68
N SER A 79 4.54 -3.92 4.87
CA SER A 79 4.06 -5.29 5.05
C SER A 79 2.71 -5.51 4.35
N ILE A 80 1.79 -4.55 4.48
CA ILE A 80 0.50 -4.56 3.78
C ILE A 80 0.71 -4.46 2.27
N ALA A 81 1.61 -3.57 1.81
CA ALA A 81 1.95 -3.44 0.39
C ALA A 81 2.45 -4.75 -0.22
N HIS A 82 3.33 -5.45 0.50
CA HIS A 82 3.80 -6.75 0.06
C HIS A 82 2.67 -7.78 -0.04
N ALA A 83 1.80 -7.86 0.96
CA ALA A 83 0.65 -8.77 0.94
C ALA A 83 -0.30 -8.48 -0.22
N ARG A 84 -0.62 -7.20 -0.47
CA ARG A 84 -1.51 -6.77 -1.58
C ARG A 84 -0.91 -7.07 -2.95
N MET A 85 0.40 -6.87 -3.11
CA MET A 85 1.13 -7.25 -4.31
C MET A 85 1.07 -8.77 -4.55
N VAL A 86 1.32 -9.58 -3.52
CA VAL A 86 1.23 -11.05 -3.63
C VAL A 86 -0.20 -11.47 -4.00
N ASP A 87 -1.21 -10.90 -3.34
CA ASP A 87 -2.62 -11.20 -3.66
C ASP A 87 -3.00 -10.78 -5.09
N HIS A 88 -2.45 -9.68 -5.60
CA HIS A 88 -2.62 -9.25 -6.98
C HIS A 88 -2.10 -10.32 -7.95
N TYR A 89 -0.86 -10.79 -7.77
CA TYR A 89 -0.31 -11.86 -8.62
C TYR A 89 -1.04 -13.19 -8.47
N ARG A 90 -1.42 -13.59 -7.25
CA ARG A 90 -2.21 -14.80 -7.05
C ARG A 90 -3.57 -14.73 -7.73
N ARG A 91 -4.19 -13.55 -7.84
CA ARG A 91 -5.44 -13.35 -8.59
C ARG A 91 -5.22 -13.49 -10.10
N LEU A 92 -4.10 -13.01 -10.62
CA LEU A 92 -3.74 -13.18 -12.04
C LEU A 92 -3.52 -14.66 -12.38
N GLU A 93 -2.79 -15.40 -11.54
CA GLU A 93 -2.56 -16.84 -11.74
C GLU A 93 -3.85 -17.68 -11.64
N ARG A 94 -4.81 -17.23 -10.83
CA ARG A 94 -6.10 -17.90 -10.65
C ARG A 94 -7.16 -17.50 -11.68
N ARG A 95 -6.87 -16.66 -12.67
CA ARG A 95 -7.77 -16.44 -13.81
C ARG A 95 -7.69 -17.67 -14.71
N PRO A 96 -8.68 -18.59 -14.74
CA PRO A 96 -8.72 -19.60 -15.79
C PRO A 96 -8.76 -18.83 -17.11
N GLY A 97 -7.81 -19.13 -18.01
CA GLY A 97 -7.88 -18.61 -19.36
C GLY A 97 -9.30 -18.88 -19.86
N LEU A 98 -9.99 -17.84 -20.33
CA LEU A 98 -11.26 -18.00 -21.02
C LEU A 98 -10.98 -18.98 -22.16
N ALA A 99 -11.29 -20.26 -21.95
CA ALA A 99 -11.29 -21.24 -23.01
C ALA A 99 -12.28 -20.66 -24.01
N SER A 100 -11.75 -20.23 -25.17
CA SER A 100 -12.60 -19.81 -26.28
C SER A 100 -13.61 -20.91 -26.48
N TYR A 101 -14.87 -20.63 -26.18
CA TYR A 101 -15.95 -21.56 -26.48
C TYR A 101 -15.92 -21.74 -28.00
N ASP A 102 -15.65 -22.97 -28.45
CA ASP A 102 -15.72 -23.34 -29.86
C ASP A 102 -17.12 -23.89 -30.14
N PRO A 103 -18.01 -23.11 -30.78
CA PRO A 103 -19.36 -23.54 -31.10
C PRO A 103 -19.42 -24.68 -32.15
N LEU A 104 -18.28 -25.13 -32.70
CA LEU A 104 -18.23 -26.26 -33.64
C LEU A 104 -18.16 -27.64 -32.95
N GLN A 105 -18.14 -27.70 -31.62
CA GLN A 105 -18.06 -28.96 -30.86
C GLN A 105 -19.44 -29.55 -30.47
N ASP A 106 -20.53 -28.80 -30.59
CA ASP A 106 -21.89 -29.31 -30.37
C ASP A 106 -22.56 -29.55 -31.74
N SER A 107 -22.56 -30.81 -32.16
CA SER A 107 -23.20 -31.33 -33.38
C SER A 107 -24.64 -31.77 -33.14
#